data_AF-A0A9N7KU37-F1
#
_entry.id   AF-A0A9N7KU37-F1
#
_cell.length_a   1.000
_cell.length_b   1.000
_cell.length_c   1.000
_cell.angle_alpha   90.00
_cell.angle_beta   90.00
_cell.angle_gamma   90.00
#
_symmetry.space_group_name_H-M   'P 1'
#
loop_
_entity.id
_entity.type
_entity.pdbx_description
1 polymer ?
#
loop_
_entity_poly.entity_id
_entity_poly.type
_entity_poly.pdbx_seq_one_letter_code
_entity_poly.pdbx_strand_id
1 'polypeptide(L)' 'MPKSDYQKIAELKGRCLEGGVRIKKSEILRAGLLLLTERSPKELLAAIRKLEAVKTGRPPKA' A
#
# COMPACT_ATOMS: atom_id res chain seq x y z
N MET A 1 0.88 -3.67 -9.33
CA MET A 1 1.58 -3.58 -8.04
C MET A 1 2.51 -4.78 -7.93
N PRO A 2 3.80 -4.59 -7.63
CA PRO A 2 4.78 -5.64 -7.46
C PRO A 2 4.33 -6.75 -6.50
N LYS A 3 4.84 -7.96 -6.70
CA LYS A 3 4.57 -9.11 -5.82
C LYS A 3 4.97 -8.83 -4.36
N SER A 4 6.06 -8.09 -4.16
CA SER A 4 6.53 -7.65 -2.85
C SER A 4 5.51 -6.81 -2.09
N ASP A 5 4.78 -5.92 -2.76
CA ASP A 5 3.76 -5.10 -2.11
C ASP A 5 2.53 -5.94 -1.72
N TYR A 6 2.17 -6.96 -2.51
CA TYR A 6 1.12 -7.90 -2.14
C TYR A 6 1.47 -8.69 -0.88
N GLN A 7 2.74 -9.07 -0.72
CA GLN A 7 3.22 -9.72 0.51
C GLN A 7 3.09 -8.80 1.72
N LYS A 8 3.49 -7.53 1.60
CA LYS A 8 3.31 -6.52 2.66
C LYS A 8 1.83 -6.34 3.03
N ILE A 9 0.93 -6.31 2.04
CA ILE A 9 -0.52 -6.24 2.31
C ILE A 9 -1.00 -7.49 3.06
N ALA A 10 -0.51 -8.68 2.72
CA ALA A 10 -0.88 -9.91 3.42
C ALA A 10 -0.37 -9.91 4.86
N GLU A 11 0.86 -9.46 5.10
CA GLU A 11 1.43 -9.29 6.44
C GLU A 11 0.58 -8.32 7.28
N LEU A 12 0.21 -7.16 6.72
CA LEU A 12 -0.64 -6.18 7.41
C LEU A 12 -2.02 -6.76 7.76
N LYS A 13 -2.61 -7.58 6.88
CA LYS A 13 -3.85 -8.30 7.21
C LYS A 13 -3.66 -9.28 8.36
N GLY A 14 -2.56 -10.02 8.37
CA GLY A 14 -2.22 -10.96 9.45
C GLY A 14 -2.13 -10.24 10.78
N ARG A 15 -1.37 -9.14 10.83
CA ARG A 15 -1.23 -8.30 12.04
C ARG A 15 -2.56 -7.74 12.55
N CYS A 16 -3.44 -7.31 11.65
CA CYS A 16 -4.77 -6.84 12.07
C CYS A 16 -5.65 -8.00 12.58
N LEU A 17 -5.54 -9.19 11.98
CA LEU A 17 -6.25 -10.37 12.43
C LEU A 17 -5.77 -10.86 13.80
N GLU A 18 -4.47 -10.79 14.08
CA GLU A 18 -3.90 -11.05 15.42
C GLU A 18 -4.48 -10.08 16.46
N GLY A 19 -4.76 -8.84 16.07
CA GLY A 19 -5.50 -7.87 16.88
C GLY A 19 -7.03 -8.04 16.88
N GLY A 20 -7.56 -9.12 16.30
CA GLY A 20 -8.99 -9.43 16.26
C GLY A 20 -9.79 -8.70 15.17
N VAL A 21 -9.13 -7.93 14.30
CA VAL A 21 -9.79 -7.12 13.27
C VAL A 21 -9.58 -7.72 11.88
N ARG A 22 -10.66 -8.22 11.28
CA ARG A 22 -10.63 -8.71 9.89
C ARG A 22 -10.79 -7.56 8.91
N ILE A 23 -9.77 -7.35 8.07
CA ILE A 23 -9.75 -6.25 7.10
C ILE A 23 -9.58 -6.70 5.64
N LYS A 24 -10.15 -5.91 4.72
CA LYS A 24 -10.00 -6.06 3.27
C LYS A 24 -8.75 -5.34 2.77
N LYS A 25 -8.29 -5.73 1.57
CA LYS A 25 -7.19 -5.03 0.89
C LYS A 25 -7.50 -3.54 0.67
N SER A 26 -8.73 -3.22 0.29
CA SER A 26 -9.18 -1.84 0.07
C SER A 26 -9.16 -0.98 1.34
N GLU A 27 -9.30 -1.60 2.52
CA GLU A 27 -9.21 -0.88 3.81
C GLU A 27 -7.77 -0.51 4.12
N ILE A 28 -6.82 -1.43 3.92
CA ILE A 28 -5.37 -1.14 4.06
C ILE A 28 -4.94 -0.01 3.13
N LEU A 29 -5.39 -0.04 1.87
CA LEU A 29 -5.05 1.01 0.91
C LEU A 29 -5.63 2.37 1.33
N ARG A 30 -6.88 2.42 1.77
CA ARG A 30 -7.49 3.66 2.27
C ARG A 30 -6.80 4.18 3.53
N ALA A 31 -6.47 3.30 4.47
CA ALA A 31 -5.70 3.67 5.66
C ALA A 31 -4.31 4.23 5.28
N GLY A 32 -3.63 3.62 4.31
CA GLY A 32 -2.37 4.14 3.79
C GLY A 32 -2.51 5.52 3.17
N LEU A 33 -3.57 5.79 2.40
CA LEU A 33 -3.84 7.12 1.84
C LEU A 33 -4.06 8.17 2.93
N LEU A 34 -4.87 7.85 3.95
CA LEU A 34 -5.10 8.75 5.10
C LEU A 34 -3.79 9.10 5.81
N LEU A 35 -2.97 8.09 6.12
CA LEU A 35 -1.68 8.30 6.76
C LEU A 35 -0.72 9.11 5.89
N LEU A 36 -0.78 8.97 4.57
CA LEU A 36 0.07 9.74 3.64
C LEU A 36 -0.40 11.20 3.52
N THR A 37 -1.71 11.47 3.61
CA THR A 37 -2.25 12.83 3.56
C THR A 37 -1.92 13.67 4.79
N GLU A 38 -1.62 13.03 5.92
CA GLU A 38 -1.21 13.69 7.17
C GLU A 38 0.29 14.02 7.20
N ARG A 39 1.10 13.52 6.25
CA ARG A 39 2.55 13.75 6.23
C ARG A 39 2.91 15.10 5.62
N SER A 40 4.07 15.62 6.04
CA SER A 40 4.61 16.82 5.40
C SER A 40 5.01 16.54 3.93
N PRO A 41 5.05 17.57 3.06
CA PRO A 41 5.44 17.38 1.66
C PRO A 41 6.80 16.71 1.48
N LYS A 42 7.76 16.99 2.37
CA LYS A 42 9.11 16.39 2.33
C LYS A 42 9.07 14.89 2.61
N GLU A 43 8.31 14.47 3.62
CA GLU A 43 8.16 13.06 3.99
C GLU A 43 7.42 12.27 2.92
N LEU A 44 6.36 12.85 2.35
CA LEU A 44 5.61 12.24 1.25
C LEU A 44 6.53 11.99 0.04
N LEU A 45 7.30 13.01 -0.38
CA LEU A 45 8.24 12.87 -1.49
C LEU A 45 9.34 11.84 -1.19
N ALA A 46 9.85 11.80 0.04
CA ALA A 46 10.81 10.79 0.46
C ALA A 46 10.22 9.37 0.41
N ALA A 47 8.96 9.19 0.82
CA ALA A 47 8.25 7.93 0.75
C ALA A 47 8.05 7.46 -0.70
N ILE A 48 7.65 8.38 -1.60
CA ILE A 48 7.47 8.08 -3.04
C ILE A 48 8.80 7.71 -3.69
N ARG A 49 9.90 8.41 -3.39
CA ARG A 49 11.23 8.13 -3.96
C ARG A 49 11.79 6.76 -3.58
N LYS A 50 11.34 6.19 -2.46
CA LYS A 50 11.71 4.82 -2.04
C LYS A 50 10.94 3.74 -2.78
N LEU A 51 9.89 4.10 -3.52
CA LEU A 51 9.16 3.13 -4.32
C LEU A 51 9.97 2.81 -5.57
N GLU A 52 10.26 1.52 -5.76
CA GLU A 52 10.80 1.03 -7.01
C GLU A 52 9.82 1.35 -8.15
N ALA A 53 10.36 1.83 -9.27
CA ALA A 53 9.55 2.12 -10.44
C ALA A 53 8.90 0.85 -10.95
N VAL A 54 7.59 0.73 -10.72
CA VAL A 54 6.80 -0.36 -11.26
C VAL A 54 6.59 -0.05 -12.74
N LYS A 55 7.10 -0.89 -13.64
CA LYS A 55 6.66 -0.89 -15.04
C LYS A 55 5.18 -1.30 -15.08
N THR A 56 4.27 -0.35 -14.87
CA THR A 56 2.85 -0.58 -15.05
C THR A 56 2.58 -0.60 -16.55
N GLY A 57 2.77 -1.75 -17.18
CA GLY A 57 2.05 -2.03 -18.41
C GLY A 57 0.57 -2.07 -18.05
N ARG A 58 -0.20 -1.09 -18.53
CA ARG A 58 -1.65 -1.25 -18.59
C ARG A 58 -1.90 -2.49 -19.46
N PRO A 59 -2.54 -3.56 -18.97
CA PRO A 59 -2.94 -4.63 -19.87
C PRO A 59 -3.82 -3.99 -20.96
N PRO A 60 -3.59 -4.28 -22.26
CA PRO A 60 -4.48 -3.82 -23.31
C PRO A 60 -5.90 -4.28 -22.94
N LYS A 61 -6.88 -3.39 -23.13
CA LYS A 61 -8.28 -3.79 -23.01
C LYS A 61 -8.50 -4.91 -24.02
N ALA A 62 -8.81 -6.11 -23.54
CA ALA A 62 -9.54 -7.09 -24.33
C ALA A 62 -10.98 -6.60 -24.52
#